data_AF-A0A3B8L2X8-F1
#
_entry.id   AF-A0A3B8L2X8-F1
#
_cell.length_a   1.000
_cell.length_b   1.000
_cell.length_c   1.000
_cell.angle_alpha   90.00
_cell.angle_beta   90.00
_cell.angle_gamma   90.00
#
_symmetry.space_group_name_H-M   'P 1'
#
loop_
_entity.id
_entity.type
_entity.pdbx_description
1 polymer ?
#
loop_
_entity_poly.entity_id
_entity_poly.type
_entity_poly.pdbx_seq_one_letter_code
_entity_poly.pdbx_strand_id
1 'polypeptide(L)'
;EGQEIVKLEPAKRSQWQRDQIFEYFLRFGSDIDSQRFSELGLSQIKSGIDALNRELPGVSRAATMRETQNPRRAFFQNRGVYNDRGPAVEPGTPRFLPPLGKPVSRDRLALARWLVSRDNPLVSRVTVNRIWQEFFGRGLVSTSEDFGTQGEQPTHPDLLDWLA
;
A
#
# COMPACT_ATOMS: atom_id res chain seq x y z
N GLU A 1 2.00 -8.41 -18.92
CA GLU A 1 0.59 -7.97 -18.77
C GLU A 1 -0.18 -7.89 -20.07
N GLY A 2 0.31 -7.20 -21.12
CA GLY A 2 -0.42 -7.07 -22.41
C GLY A 2 -0.88 -8.37 -23.07
N GLN A 3 -0.04 -9.42 -23.07
CA GLN A 3 -0.42 -10.74 -23.60
C GLN A 3 -1.58 -11.40 -22.83
N GLU A 4 -1.70 -11.15 -21.53
CA GLU A 4 -2.81 -11.66 -20.71
C GLU A 4 -4.12 -10.96 -21.03
N ILE A 5 -4.07 -9.68 -21.46
CA ILE A 5 -5.28 -8.93 -21.86
C ILE A 5 -5.87 -9.49 -23.15
N VAL A 6 -5.02 -9.86 -24.12
CA VAL A 6 -5.46 -10.41 -25.41
C VAL A 6 -6.12 -11.78 -25.25
N LYS A 7 -5.67 -12.59 -24.29
CA LYS A 7 -6.25 -13.90 -23.95
C LYS A 7 -7.65 -13.82 -23.35
N LEU A 8 -8.03 -12.68 -22.75
CA LEU A 8 -9.38 -12.46 -22.24
C LEU A 8 -10.37 -12.22 -23.38
N GLU A 9 -11.57 -12.79 -23.28
CA GLU A 9 -12.68 -12.49 -24.19
C GLU A 9 -12.98 -10.97 -24.21
N PRO A 10 -13.29 -10.37 -25.38
CA PRO A 10 -13.53 -8.93 -25.49
C PRO A 10 -14.57 -8.39 -24.50
N ALA A 11 -15.64 -9.15 -24.24
CA ALA A 11 -16.71 -8.77 -23.32
C ALA A 11 -16.28 -8.74 -21.84
N LYS A 12 -15.24 -9.49 -21.47
CA LYS A 12 -14.72 -9.58 -20.10
C LYS A 12 -13.62 -8.55 -19.80
N ARG A 13 -13.21 -7.75 -20.79
CA ARG A 13 -12.15 -6.75 -20.62
C ARG A 13 -12.68 -5.50 -19.91
N SER A 14 -11.99 -5.10 -18.85
CA SER A 14 -12.20 -3.80 -18.20
C SER A 14 -11.96 -2.65 -19.18
N GLN A 15 -12.47 -1.45 -18.87
CA GLN A 15 -12.26 -0.26 -19.71
C GLN A 15 -10.77 0.02 -19.92
N TRP A 16 -9.98 0.02 -18.84
CA TRP A 16 -8.53 0.22 -18.92
C TRP A 16 -7.83 -0.78 -19.84
N GLN A 17 -8.22 -2.06 -19.78
CA GLN A 17 -7.69 -3.10 -20.66
C GLN A 17 -8.02 -2.87 -22.14
N ARG A 18 -9.23 -2.37 -22.43
CA ARG A 18 -9.63 -2.00 -23.79
C ARG A 18 -8.83 -0.81 -24.30
N ASP A 19 -8.66 0.21 -23.46
CA ASP A 19 -7.88 1.40 -23.79
C ASP A 19 -6.41 1.03 -24.07
N GLN A 20 -5.80 0.15 -23.26
CA GLN A 20 -4.43 -0.32 -23.51
C GLN A 20 -4.25 -1.04 -24.85
N ILE A 21 -5.22 -1.89 -25.25
CA ILE A 21 -5.17 -2.56 -26.56
C ILE A 21 -5.38 -1.54 -27.68
N PHE A 22 -6.31 -0.60 -27.50
CA PHE A 22 -6.59 0.43 -28.48
C PHE A 22 -5.38 1.34 -28.73
N GLU A 23 -4.73 1.83 -27.67
CA GLU A 23 -3.49 2.60 -27.75
C GLU A 23 -2.37 1.84 -28.46
N TYR A 24 -2.22 0.54 -28.16
CA TYR A 24 -1.27 -0.31 -28.87
C TYR A 24 -1.60 -0.39 -30.37
N PHE A 25 -2.87 -0.57 -30.72
CA PHE A 25 -3.31 -0.65 -32.11
C PHE A 25 -3.18 0.68 -32.87
N LEU A 26 -3.43 1.82 -32.23
CA LEU A 26 -3.16 3.14 -32.82
C LEU A 26 -1.67 3.32 -33.11
N ARG A 27 -0.80 2.76 -32.27
CA ARG A 27 0.65 2.90 -32.43
C ARG A 27 1.23 1.99 -33.52
N PHE A 28 0.84 0.71 -33.54
CA PHE A 28 1.46 -0.34 -34.37
C PHE A 28 0.50 -0.98 -35.40
N GLY A 29 -0.77 -0.62 -35.42
CA GLY A 29 -1.79 -1.28 -36.27
C GLY A 29 -1.53 -1.14 -37.78
N SER A 30 -0.85 -0.07 -38.20
CA SER A 30 -0.40 0.11 -39.58
C SER A 30 0.58 -0.96 -40.05
N ASP A 31 1.35 -1.53 -39.13
CA ASP A 31 2.38 -2.54 -39.41
C ASP A 31 1.77 -3.95 -39.51
N ILE A 32 0.56 -4.13 -38.98
CA ILE A 32 -0.17 -5.41 -38.98
C ILE A 32 -1.07 -5.50 -40.21
N ASP A 33 -1.88 -4.47 -40.46
CA ASP A 33 -2.83 -4.42 -41.57
C ASP A 33 -3.01 -2.96 -42.04
N SER A 34 -2.20 -2.56 -43.00
CA SER A 34 -2.17 -1.18 -43.51
C SER A 34 -3.46 -0.80 -44.24
N GLN A 35 -4.10 -1.75 -44.93
CA GLN A 35 -5.31 -1.50 -45.70
C GLN A 35 -6.47 -1.19 -44.76
N ARG A 36 -6.70 -2.06 -43.77
CA ARG A 36 -7.78 -1.87 -42.79
C ARG A 36 -7.55 -0.67 -41.89
N PHE A 37 -6.29 -0.35 -41.57
CA PHE A 37 -5.94 0.84 -40.79
C PHE A 37 -6.30 2.13 -41.53
N SER A 38 -6.11 2.15 -42.86
CA SER A 38 -6.50 3.27 -43.74
C SER A 38 -8.03 3.36 -43.88
N GLU A 39 -8.71 2.23 -44.10
CA GLU A 39 -10.19 2.16 -44.19
C GLU A 39 -10.88 2.72 -42.94
N LEU A 40 -10.34 2.46 -41.77
CA LEU A 40 -10.86 2.94 -40.49
C LEU A 40 -10.48 4.41 -40.18
N GLY A 41 -9.69 5.06 -41.02
CA GLY A 41 -9.28 6.47 -40.83
C GLY A 41 -8.41 6.72 -39.59
N LEU A 42 -7.76 5.69 -39.05
CA LEU A 42 -7.03 5.76 -37.77
C LEU A 42 -5.77 6.62 -37.84
N SER A 43 -5.26 6.91 -39.04
CA SER A 43 -4.11 7.78 -39.27
C SER A 43 -4.39 9.23 -38.85
N GLN A 44 -5.58 9.76 -39.19
CA GLN A 44 -6.00 11.10 -38.79
C GLN A 44 -6.19 11.17 -37.28
N ILE A 45 -6.82 10.15 -36.69
CA ILE A 45 -7.04 10.07 -35.24
C ILE A 45 -5.71 10.06 -34.49
N LYS A 46 -4.75 9.24 -34.94
CA LYS A 46 -3.39 9.22 -34.39
C LYS A 46 -2.73 10.60 -34.45
N SER A 47 -2.78 11.27 -35.60
CA SER A 47 -2.21 12.62 -35.74
C SER A 47 -2.88 13.65 -34.83
N GLY A 48 -4.20 13.56 -34.61
CA GLY A 48 -4.92 14.43 -33.70
C GLY A 48 -4.54 14.22 -32.24
N ILE A 49 -4.40 12.95 -31.82
CA ILE A 49 -3.93 12.58 -30.49
C ILE A 49 -2.48 13.06 -30.27
N ASP A 50 -1.61 12.90 -31.27
CA ASP A 50 -0.23 13.36 -31.20
C ASP A 50 -0.13 14.89 -31.09
N ALA A 51 -1.01 15.64 -31.78
CA ALA A 51 -1.09 17.09 -31.64
C ALA A 51 -1.57 17.50 -30.24
N LEU A 52 -2.63 16.85 -29.73
CA LEU A 52 -3.16 17.14 -28.40
C LEU A 52 -2.15 16.82 -27.29
N ASN A 53 -1.41 15.72 -27.41
CA ASN A 53 -0.36 15.33 -26.48
C ASN A 53 0.83 16.30 -26.46
N ARG A 54 1.04 17.09 -27.52
CA ARG A 54 2.06 18.16 -27.54
C ARG A 54 1.58 19.42 -26.84
N GLU A 55 0.28 19.71 -26.90
CA GLU A 55 -0.32 20.88 -26.23
C GLU A 55 -0.53 20.65 -24.73
N LEU A 56 -0.84 19.40 -24.33
CA LEU A 56 -1.11 19.06 -22.94
C LEU A 56 0.19 18.93 -22.12
N PRO A 57 0.25 19.49 -20.91
CA PRO A 57 1.37 19.26 -20.01
C PRO A 57 1.45 17.78 -19.64
N GLY A 58 2.68 17.24 -19.58
CA GLY A 58 2.90 15.86 -19.20
C GLY A 58 2.25 15.55 -17.85
N VAL A 59 1.43 14.50 -17.80
CA VAL A 59 0.73 14.10 -16.58
C VAL A 59 1.76 13.75 -15.50
N SER A 60 1.79 14.53 -14.42
CA SER A 60 2.59 14.20 -13.25
C SER A 60 1.98 12.98 -12.57
N ARG A 61 2.71 11.86 -12.61
CA ARG A 61 2.32 10.63 -11.91
C ARG A 61 3.14 10.53 -10.63
N ALA A 62 2.47 10.35 -9.49
CA ALA A 62 3.12 9.99 -8.24
C ALA A 62 3.08 8.46 -8.07
N ALA A 63 4.19 7.88 -7.62
CA ALA A 63 4.20 6.48 -7.23
C ALA A 63 3.27 6.30 -6.03
N THR A 64 2.34 5.35 -6.12
CA THR A 64 1.42 5.00 -5.03
C THR A 64 1.58 3.53 -4.65
N MET A 65 1.34 3.23 -3.38
CA MET A 65 1.28 1.86 -2.87
C MET A 65 -0.15 1.35 -3.06
N ARG A 66 -0.30 0.21 -3.74
CA ARG A 66 -1.57 -0.51 -3.86
C ARG A 66 -1.44 -1.90 -3.28
N GLU A 67 -2.48 -2.38 -2.62
CA GLU A 67 -2.56 -3.77 -2.18
C GLU A 67 -2.45 -4.71 -3.38
N THR A 68 -1.66 -5.78 -3.25
CA THR A 68 -1.41 -6.71 -4.35
C THR A 68 -2.60 -7.64 -4.52
N GLN A 69 -3.04 -7.89 -5.77
CA GLN A 69 -4.18 -8.80 -6.03
C GLN A 69 -3.92 -10.23 -5.54
N ASN A 70 -2.67 -10.69 -5.68
CA ASN A 70 -2.22 -11.99 -5.22
C ASN A 70 -1.20 -11.81 -4.07
N PRO A 71 -1.62 -11.91 -2.80
CA PRO A 71 -0.72 -11.72 -1.66
C PRO A 71 0.35 -12.82 -1.63
N ARG A 72 1.58 -12.42 -1.29
CA ARG A 72 2.68 -13.38 -1.11
C ARG A 72 2.48 -14.14 0.19
N ARG A 73 2.54 -15.47 0.14
CA ARG A 73 2.46 -16.31 1.33
C ARG A 73 3.69 -16.10 2.21
N ALA A 74 3.48 -15.85 3.49
CA ALA A 74 4.52 -15.79 4.50
C ALA A 74 4.59 -17.13 5.26
N PHE A 75 5.81 -17.50 5.68
CA PHE A 75 6.07 -18.73 6.43
C PHE A 75 6.86 -18.39 7.68
N PHE A 76 6.59 -19.11 8.76
CA PHE A 76 7.43 -19.09 9.94
C PHE A 76 8.81 -19.66 9.58
N GLN A 77 9.89 -19.00 10.00
CA GLN A 77 11.25 -19.47 9.73
C GLN A 77 11.78 -20.19 10.95
N ASN A 78 12.04 -21.50 10.81
CA ASN A 78 12.50 -22.32 11.92
C ASN A 78 13.84 -21.78 12.42
N ARG A 79 13.87 -21.34 13.68
CA ARG A 79 15.06 -20.75 14.32
C ARG A 79 15.65 -19.55 13.55
N GLY A 80 14.82 -18.85 12.75
CA GLY A 80 15.25 -17.71 11.93
C GLY A 80 16.02 -18.09 10.66
N VAL A 81 16.13 -19.38 10.32
CA VAL A 81 16.84 -19.83 9.12
C VAL A 81 15.95 -19.60 7.89
N TYR A 82 16.41 -18.78 6.94
CA TYR A 82 15.56 -18.30 5.84
C TYR A 82 15.11 -19.36 4.84
N ASN A 83 15.86 -20.47 4.71
CA ASN A 83 15.58 -21.57 3.80
C ASN A 83 14.80 -22.72 4.47
N ASP A 84 14.71 -22.73 5.80
CA ASP A 84 13.95 -23.71 6.57
C ASP A 84 12.58 -23.16 6.94
N ARG A 85 11.64 -23.34 6.01
CA ARG A 85 10.26 -22.84 6.13
C ARG A 85 9.41 -23.79 6.96
N GLY A 86 8.90 -23.28 8.07
CA GLY A 86 7.84 -23.88 8.85
C GLY A 86 6.43 -23.57 8.31
N PRO A 87 5.41 -23.62 9.17
CA PRO A 87 4.02 -23.40 8.78
C PRO A 87 3.78 -22.02 8.14
N ALA A 88 2.78 -21.96 7.24
CA ALA A 88 2.31 -20.69 6.70
C ALA A 88 1.70 -19.84 7.83
N VAL A 89 1.91 -18.53 7.76
CA VAL A 89 1.39 -17.57 8.74
C VAL A 89 0.52 -16.54 8.05
N GLU A 90 -0.53 -16.12 8.76
CA GLU A 90 -1.45 -15.09 8.32
C GLU A 90 -1.16 -13.76 9.05
N PRO A 91 -1.49 -12.62 8.44
CA PRO A 91 -1.42 -11.33 9.13
C PRO A 91 -2.26 -11.34 10.42
N GLY A 92 -1.69 -10.77 11.48
CA GLY A 92 -2.31 -10.69 12.79
C GLY A 92 -1.50 -9.82 13.75
N THR A 93 -2.00 -9.64 14.96
CA THR A 93 -1.32 -8.90 16.03
C THR A 93 -0.72 -9.85 17.06
N PRO A 94 0.36 -9.46 17.76
CA PRO A 94 0.90 -10.24 18.86
C PRO A 94 -0.16 -10.50 19.93
N ARG A 95 -0.21 -11.72 20.48
CA ARG A 95 -1.25 -12.15 21.43
C ARG A 95 -1.30 -11.32 22.72
N PHE A 96 -0.17 -10.77 23.15
CA PHE A 96 -0.06 -9.95 24.36
C PHE A 96 -0.53 -8.51 24.15
N LEU A 97 -0.81 -8.11 22.90
CA LEU A 97 -1.40 -6.81 22.55
C LEU A 97 -2.90 -6.99 22.27
N PRO A 98 -3.67 -5.88 22.25
CA PRO A 98 -5.08 -5.94 21.89
C PRO A 98 -5.30 -6.66 20.55
N PRO A 99 -6.33 -7.52 20.44
CA PRO A 99 -6.57 -8.26 19.21
C PRO A 99 -6.91 -7.29 18.07
N LEU A 100 -6.37 -7.56 16.88
CA LEU A 100 -6.94 -7.03 15.65
C LEU A 100 -8.38 -7.54 15.60
N GLY A 101 -9.39 -6.65 15.66
CA GLY A 101 -10.81 -7.03 15.79
C GLY A 101 -11.35 -7.89 14.65
N LYS A 102 -12.55 -7.59 14.12
CA LYS A 102 -13.07 -8.27 12.93
C LYS A 102 -13.04 -7.34 11.72
N PRO A 103 -11.85 -6.95 11.21
CA PRO A 103 -11.80 -6.06 10.06
C PRO A 103 -12.27 -6.81 8.80
N VAL A 104 -12.80 -6.05 7.84
CA VAL A 104 -13.22 -6.56 6.52
C VAL A 104 -12.04 -7.19 5.76
N SER A 105 -10.83 -6.69 6.00
CA SER A 105 -9.57 -7.17 5.42
C SER A 105 -8.44 -7.04 6.46
N ARG A 106 -7.42 -7.91 6.41
CA ARG A 106 -6.22 -7.84 7.26
C ARG A 106 -5.03 -7.26 6.50
N ASP A 107 -5.25 -6.09 5.91
CA ASP A 107 -4.26 -5.36 5.13
C ASP A 107 -3.54 -4.29 5.97
N ARG A 108 -2.67 -3.52 5.29
CA ARG A 108 -1.91 -2.42 5.93
C ARG A 108 -2.81 -1.33 6.50
N LEU A 109 -3.97 -1.09 5.92
CA LEU A 109 -4.91 -0.09 6.43
C LEU A 109 -5.55 -0.57 7.74
N ALA A 110 -5.88 -1.87 7.82
CA ALA A 110 -6.36 -2.47 9.07
C ALA A 110 -5.31 -2.39 10.17
N LEU A 111 -4.03 -2.66 9.86
CA LEU A 111 -2.93 -2.49 10.82
C LEU A 111 -2.78 -1.03 11.26
N ALA A 112 -2.83 -0.07 10.34
CA ALA A 112 -2.70 1.34 10.67
C ALA A 112 -3.81 1.82 11.60
N ARG A 113 -5.07 1.44 11.32
CA ARG A 113 -6.22 1.75 12.18
C ARG A 113 -6.11 1.11 13.56
N TRP A 114 -5.61 -0.11 13.63
CA TRP A 114 -5.37 -0.80 14.90
C TRP A 114 -4.25 -0.13 15.71
N LEU A 115 -3.17 0.29 15.03
CA LEU A 115 -2.02 0.93 15.67
C LEU A 115 -2.44 2.23 16.37
N VAL A 116 -3.26 3.05 15.73
CA VAL A 116 -3.74 4.33 16.29
C VAL A 116 -5.11 4.22 16.99
N SER A 117 -5.58 2.99 17.26
CA SER A 117 -6.85 2.79 17.97
C SER A 117 -6.73 3.29 19.41
N ARG A 118 -7.83 3.84 19.96
CA ARG A 118 -7.92 4.20 21.38
C ARG A 118 -7.77 2.99 22.32
N ASP A 119 -8.08 1.80 21.81
CA ASP A 119 -7.91 0.55 22.56
C ASP A 119 -6.45 0.09 22.62
N ASN A 120 -5.52 0.76 21.90
CA ASN A 120 -4.10 0.48 21.94
C ASN A 120 -3.40 1.41 22.95
N PRO A 121 -3.04 0.90 24.16
CA PRO A 121 -2.56 1.76 25.23
C PRO A 121 -1.12 2.25 25.01
N LEU A 122 -0.35 1.62 24.13
CA LEU A 122 1.09 1.90 24.01
C LEU A 122 1.39 3.09 23.12
N VAL A 123 0.73 3.17 21.96
CA VAL A 123 1.06 4.18 20.95
C VAL A 123 0.83 5.58 21.48
N SER A 124 -0.33 5.84 22.09
CA SER A 124 -0.63 7.14 22.70
C SER A 124 0.39 7.49 23.79
N ARG A 125 0.68 6.58 24.72
CA ARG A 125 1.63 6.83 25.83
C ARG A 125 3.02 7.17 25.32
N VAL A 126 3.53 6.41 24.34
CA VAL A 126 4.86 6.67 23.74
C VAL A 126 4.87 8.02 23.03
N THR A 127 3.84 8.32 22.24
CA THR A 127 3.75 9.59 21.50
C THR A 127 3.65 10.79 22.45
N VAL A 128 2.78 10.73 23.46
CA VAL A 128 2.64 11.78 24.49
C VAL A 128 3.96 11.99 25.20
N ASN A 129 4.66 10.92 25.60
CA ASN A 129 5.93 11.04 26.28
C ASN A 129 7.02 11.68 25.43
N ARG A 130 7.08 11.35 24.13
CA ARG A 130 8.00 11.99 23.19
C ARG A 130 7.68 13.48 23.04
N ILE A 131 6.41 13.83 22.84
CA ILE A 131 5.99 15.23 22.77
C ILE A 131 6.36 15.98 24.06
N TRP A 132 6.09 15.39 25.22
CA TRP A 132 6.46 15.94 26.52
C TRP A 132 7.96 16.16 26.64
N GLN A 133 8.77 15.18 26.23
CA GLN A 133 10.22 15.30 26.23
C GLN A 133 10.71 16.43 25.33
N GLU A 134 10.12 16.63 24.15
CA GLU A 134 10.50 17.74 23.26
C GLU A 134 10.24 19.11 23.89
N PHE A 135 9.17 19.24 24.68
CA PHE A 135 8.83 20.51 25.34
C PHE A 135 9.63 20.75 26.63
N PHE A 136 9.87 19.70 27.43
CA PHE A 136 10.41 19.83 28.79
C PHE A 136 11.84 19.28 28.95
N GLY A 137 12.44 18.74 27.89
CA GLY A 137 13.78 18.15 27.87
C GLY A 137 13.89 16.76 28.50
N ARG A 138 12.88 16.31 29.26
CA ARG A 138 12.80 14.96 29.86
C ARG A 138 11.37 14.43 29.76
N GLY A 139 11.21 13.20 29.28
CA GLY A 139 9.91 12.52 29.26
C GLY A 139 9.40 12.17 30.66
N LEU A 140 8.09 11.96 30.79
CA LEU A 140 7.46 11.37 31.98
C LEU A 140 8.05 9.99 32.27
N VAL A 141 8.31 9.21 31.21
CA VAL A 141 9.23 8.09 31.16
C VAL A 141 10.53 8.61 30.56
N SER A 142 11.63 8.53 31.29
CA SER A 142 12.93 9.08 30.87
C SER A 142 13.58 8.26 29.74
N THR A 143 13.33 6.95 29.71
CA THR A 143 13.77 6.02 28.67
C THR A 143 12.78 5.99 27.53
N SER A 144 12.70 7.08 26.76
CA SER A 144 11.67 7.24 25.72
C SER A 144 11.66 6.17 24.62
N GLU A 145 12.78 5.45 24.44
CA GLU A 145 12.91 4.36 23.47
C GLU A 145 12.53 2.99 24.04
N ASP A 146 12.24 2.89 25.35
CA ASP A 146 11.84 1.64 26.00
C ASP A 146 10.70 1.86 27.01
N PHE A 147 9.50 1.42 26.61
CA PHE A 147 8.29 1.38 27.44
C PHE A 147 8.01 -0.04 27.99
N GLY A 148 8.95 -0.95 27.81
CA GLY A 148 8.89 -2.33 28.28
C GLY A 148 9.45 -2.49 29.69
N THR A 149 9.77 -3.73 30.05
CA THR A 149 10.25 -4.09 31.38
C THR A 149 11.67 -3.61 31.70
N GLN A 150 12.42 -3.15 30.69
CA GLN A 150 13.78 -2.61 30.86
C GLN A 150 13.79 -1.08 30.90
N GLY A 151 12.64 -0.42 30.63
CA GLY A 151 12.48 1.02 30.75
C GLY A 151 12.30 1.50 32.20
N GLU A 152 12.55 2.78 32.43
CA GLU A 152 12.20 3.44 33.69
C GLU A 152 10.68 3.57 33.84
N GLN A 153 10.20 3.54 35.09
CA GLN A 153 8.79 3.77 35.35
C GLN A 153 8.42 5.25 35.12
N PRO A 154 7.17 5.53 34.70
CA PRO A 154 6.70 6.90 34.56
C PRO A 154 6.74 7.61 35.92
N THR A 155 7.29 8.81 35.94
CA THR A 155 7.32 9.68 37.14
C THR A 155 5.93 10.08 37.60
N HIS A 156 5.00 10.26 36.66
CA HIS A 156 3.60 10.63 36.92
C HIS A 156 2.68 9.73 36.07
N PRO A 157 2.40 8.48 36.52
CA PRO A 157 1.62 7.51 35.75
C PRO A 157 0.21 8.01 35.45
N ASP A 158 -0.49 8.60 36.43
CA ASP A 158 -1.87 9.07 36.24
C ASP A 158 -1.95 10.23 35.24
N LEU A 159 -0.92 11.10 35.20
CA LEU A 159 -0.84 12.17 34.21
C LEU A 159 -0.60 11.62 32.81
N LEU A 160 0.30 10.64 32.69
CA LEU A 160 0.55 9.98 31.41
C LEU A 160 -0.72 9.30 30.89
N ASP A 161 -1.46 8.63 31.76
CA ASP A 161 -2.71 7.95 31.43
C ASP A 161 -3.83 8.95 31.10
N TRP A 162 -3.85 10.12 31.74
CA TRP A 162 -4.80 11.18 31.41
C TRP A 162 -4.53 11.83 30.05
N LEU A 163 -3.26 11.93 29.65
CA LEU A 163 -2.85 12.51 28.37
C LEU A 163 -2.99 11.54 27.17
N ALA A 164 -3.06 10.23 27.41
CA ALA A 164 -2.95 9.16 26.40
C ALA A 164 -4.27 8.47 26.04
#